data_AF-A0A376KKM4-F1
#
_entry.id   AF-A0A376KKM4-F1
#
_cell.length_a   1.000
_cell.length_b   1.000
_cell.length_c   1.000
_cell.angle_alpha   90.00
_cell.angle_beta   90.00
_cell.angle_gamma   90.00
#
_symmetry.space_group_name_H-M   'P 1'
#
loop_
_entity.id
_entity.type
_entity.pdbx_description
1 polymer ?
#
loop_
_entity_poly.entity_id
_entity_poly.type
_entity_poly.pdbx_seq_one_letter_code
_entity_poly.pdbx_strand_id
1 'polypeptide(L)'
;MQEKGWRIGAENSGHVILLDKTTTGDGIVAGLQVLAAMARNHMSLHDLCSGMKMFPQILVNVRYTAGSGDPLEHESVKAVTAEVEAALGNRGRVLLRKSGTETVNSRDGGRRRRSAGD
;
A
#
# COMPACT_ATOMS: atom_id res chain seq x y z
N MET A 1 -15.61 4.18 5.62
CA MET A 1 -16.07 5.34 4.81
C MET A 1 -17.45 5.82 5.24
N GLN A 2 -18.46 4.94 5.31
CA GLN A 2 -19.84 5.30 5.69
C GLN A 2 -19.96 5.96 7.07
N GLU A 3 -19.32 5.39 8.10
CA GLU A 3 -19.31 5.97 9.46
C GLU A 3 -18.78 7.41 9.51
N LYS A 4 -17.87 7.78 8.60
CA LYS A 4 -17.27 9.11 8.52
C LYS A 4 -17.88 9.99 7.43
N GLY A 5 -18.90 9.51 6.70
CA GLY A 5 -19.49 10.21 5.55
C GLY A 5 -18.51 10.51 4.41
N TRP A 6 -17.42 9.75 4.29
CA TRP A 6 -16.40 9.98 3.26
C TRP A 6 -16.84 9.43 1.91
N ARG A 7 -16.58 10.19 0.84
CA ARG A 7 -17.02 9.84 -0.53
C ARG A 7 -15.94 9.19 -1.39
N ILE A 8 -14.66 9.39 -1.06
CA ILE A 8 -13.52 8.88 -1.83
C ILE A 8 -12.63 8.03 -0.91
N GLY A 9 -12.20 6.88 -1.41
CA GLY A 9 -11.22 6.01 -0.74
C GLY A 9 -10.36 5.31 -1.80
N ALA A 10 -9.10 5.03 -1.47
CA ALA A 10 -8.19 4.36 -2.39
C ALA A 10 -7.15 3.54 -1.63
N GLU A 11 -6.68 2.49 -2.28
CA GLU A 11 -5.58 1.63 -1.82
C GLU A 11 -4.37 1.74 -2.76
N ASN A 12 -3.17 1.41 -2.24
CA ASN A 12 -1.94 1.37 -3.05
C ASN A 12 -1.98 0.36 -4.21
N SER A 13 -2.93 -0.58 -4.21
CA SER A 13 -3.18 -1.51 -5.31
C SER A 13 -3.78 -0.84 -6.56
N GLY A 14 -4.28 0.39 -6.42
CA GLY A 14 -5.06 1.08 -7.45
C GLY A 14 -6.57 0.82 -7.33
N HIS A 15 -7.03 0.10 -6.30
CA HIS A 15 -8.46 0.00 -6.01
C HIS A 15 -8.97 1.33 -5.45
N VAL A 16 -9.90 1.98 -6.16
CA VAL A 16 -10.47 3.29 -5.80
C VAL A 16 -11.99 3.18 -5.71
N ILE A 17 -12.55 3.69 -4.61
CA ILE A 17 -13.98 3.76 -4.34
C ILE A 17 -14.44 5.22 -4.43
N LEU A 18 -15.47 5.45 -5.23
CA LEU A 18 -16.09 6.76 -5.45
C LEU A 18 -17.59 6.64 -5.14
N LEU A 19 -17.98 6.83 -3.88
CA LEU A 19 -19.34 6.54 -3.38
C LEU A 19 -20.44 7.42 -4.00
N ASP A 20 -20.08 8.49 -4.70
CA ASP A 20 -20.98 9.32 -5.48
C ASP A 20 -21.18 8.81 -6.92
N LYS A 21 -20.57 7.68 -7.28
CA LYS A 21 -20.60 7.06 -8.62
C LYS A 21 -20.88 5.56 -8.55
N THR A 22 -20.22 4.85 -7.64
CA THR A 22 -20.32 3.38 -7.48
C THR A 22 -20.32 2.99 -6.01
N THR A 23 -20.89 1.83 -5.68
CA THR A 23 -20.91 1.32 -4.30
C THR A 23 -19.68 0.46 -3.95
N THR A 24 -18.88 0.09 -4.95
CA THR A 24 -17.62 -0.66 -4.84
C THR A 24 -16.56 -0.01 -5.72
N GLY A 25 -15.32 -0.50 -5.68
CA GLY A 25 -14.28 -0.01 -6.57
C GLY A 25 -14.48 -0.48 -8.01
N ASP A 26 -14.38 0.47 -8.94
CA ASP A 26 -14.51 0.25 -10.38
C ASP A 26 -13.36 1.00 -11.08
N GLY A 27 -12.51 0.25 -11.75
CA GLY A 27 -11.32 0.79 -12.42
C GLY A 27 -11.64 1.71 -13.61
N ILE A 28 -12.74 1.45 -14.33
CA ILE A 28 -13.16 2.27 -15.47
C ILE A 28 -13.66 3.62 -14.95
N VAL A 29 -14.53 3.60 -13.93
CA VAL A 29 -15.04 4.83 -13.32
C VAL A 29 -13.90 5.65 -12.72
N ALA A 30 -12.97 5.01 -12.01
CA ALA A 30 -11.79 5.69 -11.46
C ALA A 30 -10.93 6.32 -12.57
N GLY A 31 -10.64 5.59 -13.65
CA GLY A 31 -9.89 6.10 -14.79
C GLY A 31 -10.57 7.29 -15.47
N LEU A 32 -11.89 7.22 -15.66
CA LEU A 32 -12.66 8.34 -16.21
C LEU A 32 -12.63 9.57 -15.30
N GLN A 33 -12.61 9.41 -13.97
CA GLN A 33 -12.45 10.54 -13.06
C GLN A 33 -11.08 11.20 -13.17
N VAL A 34 -10.01 10.42 -13.38
CA VAL A 34 -8.67 10.97 -13.64
C VAL A 34 -8.66 11.78 -14.94
N LEU A 35 -9.20 11.22 -16.03
CA LEU A 35 -9.32 11.93 -17.32
C LEU A 35 -10.16 13.21 -17.20
N ALA A 36 -11.27 13.14 -16.47
CA ALA A 36 -12.11 14.31 -16.22
C ALA A 36 -11.36 15.38 -15.40
N ALA A 37 -10.49 14.99 -14.45
CA ALA A 37 -9.64 15.93 -13.73
C ALA A 37 -8.59 16.57 -14.64
N MET A 38 -7.96 15.80 -15.53
CA MET A 38 -7.03 16.34 -16.54
C MET A 38 -7.73 17.36 -17.45
N ALA A 39 -8.90 17.00 -18.00
CA ALA A 39 -9.67 17.86 -18.88
C ALA A 39 -10.12 19.17 -18.19
N ARG A 40 -10.61 19.09 -16.94
CA ARG A 40 -11.05 20.27 -16.17
C ARG A 40 -9.92 21.24 -15.83
N ASN A 41 -8.72 20.72 -15.59
CA ASN A 41 -7.57 21.55 -15.21
C ASN A 41 -6.72 21.98 -16.42
N HIS A 42 -7.01 21.46 -17.62
CA HIS A 42 -6.17 21.65 -18.81
C HIS A 42 -4.70 21.28 -18.58
N MET A 43 -4.48 20.22 -17.79
CA MET A 43 -3.15 19.78 -17.36
C MET A 43 -2.93 18.32 -17.74
N SER A 44 -1.67 17.98 -18.01
CA SER A 44 -1.28 16.58 -18.17
C SER A 44 -1.33 15.86 -16.81
N LEU A 45 -1.35 14.52 -16.84
CA LEU A 45 -1.24 13.72 -15.62
C LEU A 45 0.07 14.00 -14.88
N HIS A 46 1.16 14.23 -15.63
CA HIS A 46 2.46 14.58 -15.06
C HIS A 46 2.38 15.87 -14.25
N ASP A 47 1.76 16.92 -14.79
CA ASP A 47 1.65 18.21 -14.11
C ASP A 47 0.79 18.09 -12.84
N LEU A 48 -0.32 17.37 -12.91
CA LEU A 48 -1.19 17.12 -11.76
C LEU A 48 -0.48 16.34 -10.64
N CYS A 49 0.44 15.44 -10.99
CA CYS A 49 1.20 14.66 -10.01
C CYS A 49 2.48 15.35 -9.53
N SER A 50 2.93 16.43 -10.18
CA SER A 50 4.23 17.07 -9.92
C SER A 50 4.41 17.59 -8.48
N GLY A 51 3.31 17.95 -7.81
CA GLY A 51 3.32 18.39 -6.41
C GLY A 51 3.49 17.27 -5.39
N MET A 52 3.42 16.00 -5.81
CA MET A 52 3.49 14.83 -4.93
C MET A 52 4.87 14.17 -5.02
N LYS A 53 5.63 14.21 -3.92
CA LYS A 53 6.89 13.47 -3.79
C LYS A 53 6.68 12.17 -3.04
N MET A 54 6.86 11.06 -3.73
CA MET A 54 6.79 9.73 -3.11
C MET A 54 8.06 9.45 -2.31
N PHE A 55 7.91 8.93 -1.10
CA PHE A 55 9.05 8.41 -0.33
C PHE A 55 9.49 7.06 -0.91
N PRO A 56 10.80 6.75 -0.90
CA PRO A 56 11.26 5.41 -1.20
C PRO A 56 10.60 4.39 -0.27
N GLN A 57 10.00 3.35 -0.84
CA GLN A 57 9.31 2.30 -0.09
C GLN A 57 9.88 0.93 -0.46
N ILE A 58 10.25 0.14 0.56
CA ILE A 58 10.66 -1.26 0.41
C ILE A 58 9.59 -2.14 1.04
N LEU A 59 9.12 -3.14 0.29
CA LEU A 59 8.19 -4.16 0.77
C LEU A 59 8.90 -5.51 0.79
N VAL A 60 8.95 -6.15 1.96
CA VAL A 60 9.53 -7.48 2.16
C VAL A 60 8.46 -8.40 2.72
N ASN A 61 8.19 -9.50 2.03
CA ASN A 61 7.30 -10.55 2.52
C ASN A 61 8.13 -11.60 3.26
N VAL A 62 7.82 -11.82 4.53
CA VAL A 62 8.49 -12.83 5.37
C VAL A 62 7.50 -13.95 5.65
N ARG A 63 7.90 -15.18 5.31
CA ARG A 63 7.13 -16.38 5.65
C ARG A 63 7.51 -16.85 7.04
N TYR A 64 6.51 -17.25 7.83
CA TYR A 64 6.69 -17.86 9.14
C TYR A 64 5.80 -19.09 9.25
N THR A 65 6.18 -20.02 10.13
CA THR A 65 5.47 -21.29 10.30
C THR A 65 4.12 -21.04 10.98
N ALA A 66 3.04 -21.57 10.39
CA ALA A 66 1.74 -21.51 11.05
C ALA A 66 1.76 -22.30 12.37
N GLY A 67 1.17 -21.75 13.42
CA GLY A 67 1.12 -22.38 14.74
C GLY A 67 2.31 -22.07 15.66
N SER A 68 3.37 -21.40 15.19
CA SER A 68 4.49 -20.96 16.03
C SER A 68 4.21 -19.65 16.80
N GLY A 69 2.94 -19.28 16.98
CA GLY A 69 2.52 -17.99 17.53
C GLY A 69 2.53 -16.85 16.50
N ASP A 70 2.16 -15.66 16.95
CA ASP A 70 2.20 -14.44 16.16
C ASP A 70 3.61 -13.82 16.20
N PRO A 71 4.34 -13.74 15.07
CA PRO A 71 5.66 -13.11 15.05
C PRO A 71 5.65 -11.65 15.51
N LEU A 72 4.53 -10.93 15.34
CA LEU A 72 4.40 -9.54 15.76
C LEU A 72 4.38 -9.39 17.28
N GLU A 73 4.02 -10.46 18.00
CA GLU A 73 3.97 -10.47 19.45
C GLU A 73 5.31 -10.83 20.11
N HIS A 74 6.27 -11.34 19.33
CA HIS A 74 7.56 -11.76 19.85
C HIS A 74 8.39 -10.55 20.32
N GLU A 75 8.89 -10.61 21.55
CA GLU A 75 9.61 -9.48 22.19
C GLU A 75 10.82 -9.01 21.37
N SER A 76 11.54 -9.92 20.72
CA SER A 76 12.66 -9.53 19.84
C SER A 76 12.21 -8.71 18.63
N VAL A 77 11.02 -8.99 18.08
CA VAL A 77 10.47 -8.25 16.93
C VAL A 77 10.01 -6.87 17.38
N LYS A 78 9.33 -6.78 18.53
CA LYS A 78 8.92 -5.50 19.13
C LYS A 78 10.12 -4.60 19.43
N ALA A 79 11.16 -5.16 20.06
CA ALA A 79 12.38 -4.42 20.41
C ALA A 79 13.08 -3.83 19.16
N VAL A 80 13.29 -4.65 18.12
CA VAL A 80 13.90 -4.18 16.86
C VAL A 80 12.99 -3.17 16.14
N THR A 81 11.67 -3.36 16.19
CA THR A 81 10.73 -2.40 15.60
C THR A 81 10.87 -1.02 16.26
N ALA A 82 10.92 -0.96 17.60
CA ALA A 82 11.10 0.28 18.34
C ALA A 82 12.45 0.96 18.04
N GLU A 83 13.53 0.18 17.93
CA GLU A 83 14.86 0.68 17.55
C GLU A 83 14.82 1.31 16.14
N VAL A 84 14.20 0.63 15.18
CA VAL A 84 14.07 1.10 13.79
C VAL A 84 13.17 2.35 13.73
N GLU A 85 12.07 2.39 14.47
CA GLU A 85 11.20 3.58 14.56
C GLU A 85 11.95 4.78 15.13
N ALA A 86 12.76 4.58 16.18
CA ALA A 86 13.60 5.64 16.74
C ALA A 86 14.65 6.14 15.73
N ALA A 87 15.30 5.22 14.99
CA ALA A 87 16.28 5.58 13.97
C ALA A 87 15.67 6.33 12.78
N LEU A 88 14.43 6.00 12.40
CA LEU A 88 13.70 6.67 11.32
C LEU A 88 13.16 8.06 11.74
N GLY A 89 12.87 8.24 13.02
CA GLY A 89 12.38 9.50 13.58
C GLY A 89 11.16 10.02 12.81
N ASN A 90 11.18 11.29 12.40
CA ASN A 90 10.10 11.91 11.62
C ASN A 90 10.26 11.78 10.10
N ARG A 91 11.29 11.07 9.61
CA ARG A 91 11.63 10.99 8.18
C ARG A 91 11.22 9.69 7.52
N GLY A 92 10.61 8.78 8.28
CA GLY A 92 10.16 7.49 7.76
C GLY A 92 9.31 6.74 8.76
N ARG A 93 8.91 5.54 8.36
CA ARG A 93 8.16 4.61 9.21
C ARG A 93 8.45 3.18 8.79
N VAL A 94 8.39 2.27 9.75
CA VAL A 94 8.28 0.84 9.48
C VAL A 94 6.80 0.43 9.64
N LEU A 95 6.35 -0.53 8.83
CA LEU A 95 5.01 -1.08 8.94
C LEU A 95 5.12 -2.60 8.88
N LEU A 96 4.94 -3.25 10.02
CA LEU A 96 4.79 -4.69 10.10
C LEU A 96 3.30 -5.01 10.14
N ARG A 97 2.87 -5.90 9.24
CA ARG A 97 1.50 -6.43 9.23
C ARG A 97 1.50 -7.85 8.71
N LYS A 98 0.54 -8.65 9.18
CA LYS A 98 0.22 -9.92 8.53
C LYS A 98 -0.38 -9.66 7.15
N SER A 99 -0.09 -10.53 6.19
CA SER A 99 -0.76 -10.49 4.89
C SER A 99 -2.20 -10.96 5.05
N GLY A 100 -3.15 -10.21 4.48
CA GLY A 100 -4.57 -10.59 4.45
C GLY A 100 -4.96 -11.40 3.21
N THR A 101 -4.05 -11.53 2.22
CA THR A 101 -4.36 -12.11 0.89
C THR A 101 -3.46 -13.28 0.52
N GLU A 102 -2.38 -13.54 1.27
CA GLU A 102 -1.54 -14.71 1.01
C GLU A 102 -2.04 -15.90 1.84
N THR A 103 -2.70 -16.85 1.16
CA THR A 103 -3.01 -18.17 1.69
C THR A 103 -1.71 -18.88 2.04
N VAL A 104 -1.60 -19.41 3.26
CA VAL A 104 -0.51 -20.30 3.70
C VAL A 104 -0.67 -21.66 2.99
N ASN A 105 -0.47 -21.68 1.68
CA ASN A 105 -0.30 -22.92 0.94
C ASN A 105 1.21 -23.17 0.82
N SER A 106 1.71 -23.95 1.77
CA SER A 106 3.00 -24.59 1.67
C SER A 106 3.05 -25.44 0.41
N ARG A 107 3.75 -24.95 -0.62
CA ARG A 107 4.74 -25.70 -1.41
C ARG A 107 5.25 -24.82 -2.54
N ASP A 108 6.53 -25.03 -2.81
CA ASP A 108 7.28 -24.66 -3.98
C ASP A 108 8.13 -23.38 -3.94
N GLY A 109 9.40 -23.59 -4.30
CA GLY A 109 10.51 -22.66 -4.22
C GLY A 109 10.58 -21.78 -5.46
N GLY A 110 10.73 -20.48 -5.26
CA GLY A 110 10.82 -19.53 -6.36
C GLY A 110 11.38 -18.19 -5.92
N ARG A 111 12.71 -18.09 -5.88
CA ARG A 111 13.44 -16.82 -5.73
C ARG A 111 13.09 -15.94 -6.93
N ARG A 112 12.37 -14.83 -6.73
CA ARG A 112 12.24 -13.79 -7.78
C ARG A 112 12.38 -12.40 -7.19
N ARG A 113 13.49 -11.75 -7.55
CA ARG A 113 13.54 -10.37 -8.06
C ARG A 113 14.96 -10.06 -8.56
N ARG A 114 15.07 -9.59 -9.81
CA ARG A 114 15.80 -8.38 -10.18
C ARG A 114 15.19 -7.80 -11.45
N SER A 115 14.88 -6.51 -11.38
CA SER A 115 15.03 -5.57 -12.48
C SER A 115 15.05 -4.17 -11.85
N ALA A 116 16.25 -3.69 -11.53
CA ALA A 116 16.54 -2.27 -11.53
C ALA A 116 16.86 -1.93 -12.99
N GLY A 117 16.17 -0.96 -13.56
CA GLY A 117 16.61 -0.25 -14.76
C GLY A 117 17.31 1.03 -14.33
N ASP A 118 18.38 1.36 -15.04
CA ASP A 118 19.12 2.63 -14.99
C ASP A 118 18.23 3.87 -15.12
#